data_AF-A0A924QRJ5-F1
#
_entry.id   AF-A0A924QRJ5-F1
#
_cell.length_a   1.000
_cell.length_b   1.000
_cell.length_c   1.000
_cell.angle_alpha   90.00
_cell.angle_beta   90.00
_cell.angle_gamma   90.00
#
_symmetry.space_group_name_H-M   'P 1'
#
loop_
_entity.id
_entity.type
_entity.pdbx_description
1 polymer ?
#
loop_
_entity_poly.entity_id
_entity_poly.type
_entity_poly.pdbx_seq_one_letter_code
_entity_poly.pdbx_strand_id
1 'polypeptide(L)'
;MNDYFPRSNAEQVTWLTNFKTKIATTGVTLGLTPAQITTIQNHCTSLIAAISNVETKKTDLAAAVKAKEIASQTDAGALRIEVARYKTLATYLPTMGQDLGIIGTATTFDAASYKAKITAEMYAGFVRVKFTKNGTDGVNIYHRQKGEVTWQFLARDTKSPYDDHIVLATAGIPEHWEYRAFGVINDLEIGQPSDIVEMVYGG
;
A
#
# COMPACT_ATOMS: atom_id res chain seq x y z
N MET A 1 18.01 -37.16 1.89
CA MET A 1 19.12 -36.21 2.08
C MET A 1 18.46 -34.88 2.40
N ASN A 2 18.70 -34.31 3.58
CA ASN A 2 18.08 -33.03 3.95
C ASN A 2 19.02 -31.91 3.50
N ASP A 3 18.56 -31.11 2.54
CA ASP A 3 19.26 -29.89 2.15
C ASP A 3 19.21 -28.87 3.30
N TYR A 4 20.33 -28.23 3.60
CA TYR A 4 20.43 -27.23 4.65
C TYR A 4 20.98 -25.91 4.09
N PHE A 5 20.13 -24.90 4.11
CA PHE A 5 20.49 -23.52 3.83
C PHE A 5 19.61 -22.58 4.68
N PRO A 6 20.19 -21.59 5.40
CA PRO A 6 19.41 -20.69 6.24
C PRO A 6 18.41 -19.85 5.45
N ARG A 7 17.29 -19.48 6.08
CA ARG A 7 16.18 -18.78 5.38
C ARG A 7 16.27 -17.26 5.44
N SER A 8 16.74 -16.68 6.55
CA SER A 8 16.84 -15.23 6.66
C SER A 8 18.18 -14.71 6.15
N ASN A 9 18.19 -13.50 5.59
CA ASN A 9 19.42 -12.84 5.13
C ASN A 9 20.47 -12.73 6.25
N ALA A 10 20.03 -12.44 7.48
CA ALA A 10 20.92 -12.33 8.64
C ALA A 10 21.61 -13.67 8.95
N GLU A 11 20.84 -14.76 9.05
CA GLU A 11 21.38 -16.10 9.30
C GLU A 11 22.25 -16.59 8.14
N GLN A 12 21.86 -16.27 6.89
CA GLN A 12 22.64 -16.59 5.70
C GLN A 12 24.01 -15.92 5.76
N VAL A 13 24.10 -14.62 6.07
CA VAL A 13 25.39 -13.93 6.18
C VAL A 13 26.27 -14.53 7.27
N THR A 14 25.71 -14.81 8.45
CA THR A 14 26.44 -15.47 9.55
C THR A 14 26.95 -16.85 9.12
N TRP A 15 26.09 -17.66 8.52
CA TRP A 15 26.44 -19.01 8.09
C TRP A 15 27.47 -19.00 6.94
N LEU A 16 27.25 -18.20 5.89
CA LEU A 16 28.16 -18.08 4.73
C LEU A 16 29.55 -17.60 5.17
N THR A 17 29.61 -16.68 6.12
CA THR A 17 30.88 -16.19 6.68
C THR A 17 31.62 -17.31 7.39
N ASN A 18 30.93 -18.07 8.25
CA ASN A 18 31.53 -19.21 8.94
C ASN A 18 31.94 -20.33 7.97
N PHE A 19 31.05 -20.70 7.05
CA PHE A 19 31.27 -21.76 6.06
C PHE A 19 32.46 -21.45 5.14
N LYS A 20 32.53 -20.22 4.60
CA LYS A 20 33.66 -19.74 3.79
C LYS A 20 35.00 -19.88 4.52
N THR A 21 35.04 -19.57 5.82
CA THR A 21 36.26 -19.68 6.62
C THR A 21 36.61 -21.14 6.90
N LYS A 22 35.64 -21.96 7.32
CA LYS A 22 35.91 -23.33 7.78
C LYS A 22 36.15 -24.33 6.64
N ILE A 23 35.58 -24.10 5.45
CA ILE A 23 35.78 -24.98 4.30
C ILE A 23 37.25 -25.00 3.83
N ALA A 24 38.04 -23.99 4.16
CA ALA A 24 39.49 -23.96 3.86
C ALA A 24 40.24 -25.13 4.50
N THR A 25 39.87 -25.51 5.73
CA THR A 25 40.51 -26.61 6.46
C THR A 25 39.71 -27.90 6.31
N THR A 26 38.41 -27.85 6.57
CA THR A 26 37.54 -29.04 6.53
C THR A 26 37.42 -29.60 5.12
N GLY A 27 37.44 -28.75 4.08
CA GLY A 27 37.37 -29.19 2.69
C GLY A 27 38.52 -30.11 2.29
N VAL A 28 39.74 -29.86 2.80
CA VAL A 28 40.91 -30.72 2.57
C VAL A 28 40.68 -32.10 3.18
N THR A 29 40.16 -32.15 4.41
CA THR A 29 39.80 -33.42 5.09
C THR A 29 38.70 -34.17 4.35
N LEU A 30 37.79 -33.47 3.67
CA LEU A 30 36.73 -34.03 2.84
C LEU A 30 37.20 -34.43 1.43
N GLY A 31 38.49 -34.27 1.10
CA GLY A 31 39.06 -34.63 -0.19
C GLY A 31 38.84 -33.61 -1.31
N LEU A 32 38.43 -32.38 -0.98
CA LEU A 32 38.32 -31.29 -1.95
C LEU A 32 39.70 -30.77 -2.35
N THR A 33 39.87 -30.48 -3.63
CA THR A 33 41.08 -29.82 -4.14
C THR A 33 41.11 -28.35 -3.72
N PRO A 34 42.30 -27.71 -3.68
CA PRO A 34 42.41 -26.28 -3.42
C PRO A 34 41.57 -25.41 -4.39
N ALA A 35 41.47 -25.83 -5.65
CA ALA A 35 40.66 -25.16 -6.66
C ALA A 35 39.17 -25.19 -6.32
N GLN A 36 38.64 -26.36 -5.92
CA GLN A 36 37.23 -26.50 -5.52
C GLN A 36 36.90 -25.69 -4.26
N ILE A 37 37.79 -25.70 -3.26
CA ILE A 37 37.64 -24.88 -2.05
C ILE A 37 37.56 -23.40 -2.42
N THR A 38 38.44 -22.94 -3.33
CA THR A 38 38.46 -21.55 -3.80
C THR A 38 37.16 -21.18 -4.51
N THR A 39 36.64 -22.05 -5.39
CA THR A 39 35.35 -21.84 -6.05
C THR A 39 34.20 -21.69 -5.05
N ILE A 40 34.14 -22.54 -4.03
CA ILE A 40 33.13 -22.45 -2.96
C ILE A 40 33.24 -21.14 -2.19
N GLN A 41 34.45 -20.74 -1.81
CA GLN A 41 34.69 -19.48 -1.09
C GLN A 41 34.29 -18.25 -1.92
N ASN A 42 34.47 -18.32 -3.24
CA ASN A 42 34.02 -17.28 -4.17
C ASN A 42 32.49 -17.19 -4.21
N HIS A 43 31.78 -18.32 -4.28
CA HIS A 43 30.31 -18.33 -4.20
C HIS A 43 29.79 -17.71 -2.90
N CYS A 44 30.38 -18.07 -1.75
CA CYS A 44 30.02 -17.45 -0.48
C CYS A 44 30.26 -15.94 -0.49
N THR A 45 31.38 -15.49 -1.06
CA THR A 45 31.71 -14.06 -1.16
C THR A 45 30.71 -13.30 -2.02
N SER A 46 30.36 -13.85 -3.19
CA SER A 46 29.37 -13.24 -4.08
C SER A 46 28.01 -13.13 -3.42
N LEU A 47 27.56 -14.16 -2.70
CA LEU A 47 26.25 -14.15 -2.07
C LEU A 47 26.18 -13.20 -0.87
N ILE A 48 27.23 -13.14 -0.03
CA ILE A 48 27.33 -12.15 1.05
C ILE A 48 27.27 -10.72 0.47
N ALA A 49 28.02 -10.44 -0.60
CA ALA A 49 28.03 -9.12 -1.23
C ALA A 49 26.66 -8.73 -1.80
N ALA A 50 25.95 -9.68 -2.42
CA ALA A 50 24.60 -9.45 -2.95
C ALA A 50 23.61 -9.11 -1.83
N ILE A 51 23.64 -9.85 -0.71
CA ILE A 51 22.79 -9.59 0.46
C ILE A 51 23.07 -8.20 1.03
N SER A 52 24.34 -7.87 1.27
CA SER A 52 24.72 -6.55 1.80
C SER A 52 24.27 -5.41 0.88
N ASN A 53 24.40 -5.57 -0.44
CA ASN A 53 23.94 -4.56 -1.40
C ASN A 53 22.42 -4.32 -1.32
N VAL A 54 21.62 -5.39 -1.16
CA VAL A 54 20.17 -5.25 -0.99
C VAL A 54 19.84 -4.49 0.30
N GLU A 55 20.50 -4.79 1.41
CA GLU A 55 20.26 -4.11 2.68
C GLU A 55 20.65 -2.62 2.61
N THR A 56 21.78 -2.28 1.97
CA THR A 56 22.15 -0.88 1.67
C THR A 56 21.09 -0.19 0.82
N LYS A 57 20.56 -0.85 -0.22
CA LYS A 57 19.53 -0.24 -1.07
C LYS A 57 18.20 -0.03 -0.36
N LYS A 58 17.83 -0.88 0.59
CA LYS A 58 16.65 -0.67 1.44
C LYS A 58 16.83 0.57 2.32
N THR A 59 18.00 0.75 2.94
CA THR A 59 18.27 1.94 3.76
C THR A 59 18.32 3.21 2.92
N ASP A 60 18.94 3.16 1.75
CA ASP A 60 19.00 4.29 0.80
C ASP A 60 17.61 4.70 0.33
N LEU A 61 16.77 3.73 -0.02
CA LEU A 61 15.38 3.99 -0.44
C LEU A 61 14.59 4.65 0.69
N ALA A 62 14.68 4.13 1.92
CA ALA A 62 13.99 4.70 3.06
C ALA A 62 14.43 6.15 3.34
N ALA A 63 15.72 6.45 3.21
CA ALA A 63 16.24 7.81 3.35
C ALA A 63 15.77 8.73 2.21
N ALA A 64 15.82 8.25 0.96
CA ALA A 64 15.38 9.02 -0.21
C ALA A 64 13.89 9.36 -0.19
N VAL A 65 13.04 8.42 0.27
CA VAL A 65 11.61 8.65 0.46
C VAL A 65 11.38 9.77 1.47
N LYS A 66 12.02 9.70 2.65
CA LYS A 66 11.89 10.75 3.68
C LYS A 66 12.36 12.11 3.17
N ALA A 67 13.50 12.16 2.48
CA ALA A 67 14.02 13.40 1.91
C ALA A 67 13.04 14.01 0.89
N LYS A 68 12.47 13.17 0.01
CA LYS A 68 11.45 13.60 -0.96
C LYS A 68 10.17 14.09 -0.28
N GLU A 69 9.70 13.41 0.76
CA GLU A 69 8.50 13.81 1.51
C GLU A 69 8.69 15.17 2.19
N ILE A 70 9.86 15.40 2.80
CA ILE A 70 10.22 16.68 3.40
C ILE A 70 10.25 17.78 2.32
N ALA A 71 10.97 17.57 1.22
CA ALA A 71 11.04 18.54 0.11
C ALA A 71 9.66 18.81 -0.50
N SER A 72 8.80 17.79 -0.61
CA SER A 72 7.44 17.94 -1.11
C SER A 72 6.56 18.78 -0.18
N GLN A 73 6.87 18.86 1.10
CA GLN A 73 6.14 19.70 2.06
C GLN A 73 6.71 21.12 2.08
N THR A 74 8.03 21.26 2.21
CA THR A 74 8.69 22.56 2.34
C THR A 74 8.70 23.32 1.02
N ASP A 75 9.23 22.68 -0.02
CA ASP A 75 9.58 23.38 -1.26
C ASP A 75 8.33 23.54 -2.12
N ALA A 76 7.45 22.55 -2.17
CA ALA A 76 6.16 22.72 -2.85
C ALA A 76 5.28 23.76 -2.16
N GLY A 77 5.35 23.87 -0.82
CA GLY A 77 4.68 24.94 -0.08
C GLY A 77 5.20 26.32 -0.48
N ALA A 78 6.53 26.50 -0.45
CA ALA A 78 7.17 27.75 -0.85
C ALA A 78 6.86 28.13 -2.31
N LEU A 79 6.94 27.15 -3.23
CA LEU A 79 6.61 27.36 -4.64
C LEU A 79 5.14 27.75 -4.85
N ARG A 80 4.19 27.17 -4.11
CA ARG A 80 2.77 27.57 -4.18
C ARG A 80 2.56 29.01 -3.74
N ILE A 81 3.23 29.45 -2.68
CA ILE A 81 3.18 30.84 -2.20
C ILE A 81 3.69 31.78 -3.29
N GLU A 82 4.82 31.43 -3.91
CA GLU A 82 5.44 32.27 -4.94
C GLU A 82 4.59 32.34 -6.22
N VAL A 83 4.00 31.22 -6.64
CA VAL A 83 3.03 31.18 -7.75
C VAL A 83 1.80 32.05 -7.46
N ALA A 84 1.29 32.02 -6.23
CA ALA A 84 0.18 32.90 -5.83
C ALA A 84 0.59 34.37 -5.88
N ARG A 85 1.80 34.71 -5.41
CA ARG A 85 2.35 36.06 -5.45
C ARG A 85 2.52 36.58 -6.87
N TYR A 86 2.95 35.76 -7.82
CA TYR A 86 3.07 36.17 -9.23
C TYR A 86 1.74 36.67 -9.79
N LYS A 87 0.64 36.00 -9.45
CA LYS A 87 -0.70 36.36 -9.91
C LYS A 87 -1.21 37.68 -9.33
N THR A 88 -0.59 38.20 -8.27
CA THR A 88 -0.96 39.51 -7.68
C THR A 88 -0.11 40.66 -8.21
N LEU A 89 0.91 40.40 -9.02
CA LEU A 89 1.78 41.46 -9.55
C LEU A 89 1.06 42.23 -10.67
N ALA A 90 1.19 43.56 -10.68
CA ALA A 90 0.57 44.42 -11.68
C ALA A 90 1.02 44.13 -13.12
N THR A 91 2.20 43.55 -13.30
CA THR A 91 2.78 43.17 -14.59
C THR A 91 2.38 41.77 -15.07
N TYR A 92 1.64 41.01 -14.25
CA TYR A 92 1.24 39.65 -14.58
C TYR A 92 0.20 39.65 -15.69
N LEU A 93 0.48 38.89 -16.76
CA LEU A 93 -0.47 38.62 -17.83
C LEU A 93 -0.92 37.14 -17.77
N PRO A 94 -2.20 36.83 -18.03
CA PRO A 94 -2.67 35.44 -18.07
C PRO A 94 -1.89 34.54 -19.04
N THR A 95 -1.36 35.09 -20.15
CA THR A 95 -0.50 34.35 -21.09
C THR A 95 0.78 33.87 -20.42
N MET A 96 1.43 34.70 -19.58
CA MET A 96 2.61 34.29 -18.80
C MET A 96 2.27 33.14 -17.83
N GLY A 97 1.05 33.17 -17.26
CA GLY A 97 0.58 32.08 -16.42
C GLY A 97 0.38 30.75 -17.14
N GLN A 98 -0.09 30.79 -18.39
CA GLN A 98 -0.21 29.62 -19.24
C GLN A 98 1.17 29.09 -19.64
N ASP A 99 2.08 29.97 -20.06
CA ASP A 99 3.45 29.61 -20.44
C ASP A 99 4.21 28.96 -19.28
N LEU A 100 3.99 29.46 -18.05
CA LEU A 100 4.58 28.91 -16.82
C LEU A 100 3.87 27.65 -16.31
N GLY A 101 2.72 27.25 -16.89
CA GLY A 101 1.93 26.11 -16.42
C GLY A 101 1.31 26.30 -15.03
N ILE A 102 1.18 27.55 -14.57
CA ILE A 102 0.65 27.89 -13.23
C ILE A 102 -0.84 28.23 -13.25
N ILE A 103 -1.47 28.13 -14.42
CA ILE A 103 -2.92 28.17 -14.60
C ILE A 103 -3.39 26.72 -14.71
N GLY A 104 -3.66 26.12 -13.56
CA GLY A 104 -4.32 24.82 -13.50
C GLY A 104 -5.80 24.98 -13.84
N THR A 105 -6.36 24.05 -14.61
CA THR A 105 -7.77 23.71 -14.49
C THR A 105 -7.92 23.00 -13.15
N ALA A 106 -8.22 23.76 -12.10
CA ALA A 106 -8.68 23.13 -10.87
C ALA A 106 -9.96 22.37 -11.25
N THR A 107 -9.88 21.05 -11.38
CA THR A 107 -11.07 20.23 -11.21
C THR A 107 -11.41 20.36 -9.74
N THR A 108 -12.28 21.33 -9.44
CA THR A 108 -12.85 21.43 -8.10
C THR A 108 -13.46 20.07 -7.81
N PHE A 109 -12.96 19.41 -6.77
CA PHE A 109 -13.56 18.18 -6.28
C PHE A 109 -15.03 18.49 -5.97
N ASP A 110 -15.93 17.97 -6.78
CA ASP A 110 -17.36 18.15 -6.57
C ASP A 110 -17.83 17.14 -5.54
N ALA A 111 -17.84 17.57 -4.28
CA ALA A 111 -18.25 16.75 -3.16
C ALA A 111 -19.72 16.29 -3.28
N ALA A 112 -20.58 17.01 -4.01
CA ALA A 112 -22.00 16.68 -4.13
C ALA A 112 -22.26 15.52 -5.09
N SER A 113 -21.44 15.39 -6.15
CA SER A 113 -21.56 14.31 -7.15
C SER A 113 -20.63 13.11 -6.89
N TYR A 114 -19.75 13.21 -5.89
CA TYR A 114 -18.84 12.12 -5.52
C TYR A 114 -19.59 10.82 -5.19
N LYS A 115 -19.09 9.69 -5.70
CA LYS A 115 -19.50 8.33 -5.33
C LYS A 115 -18.27 7.50 -4.99
N ALA A 116 -18.26 6.87 -3.81
CA ALA A 116 -17.25 5.87 -3.49
C ALA A 116 -17.40 4.67 -4.42
N LYS A 117 -16.28 4.03 -4.80
CA LYS A 117 -16.29 2.77 -5.54
C LYS A 117 -16.01 1.63 -4.57
N ILE A 118 -16.90 0.65 -4.51
CA ILE A 118 -16.77 -0.51 -3.63
C ILE A 118 -16.86 -1.82 -4.41
N THR A 119 -16.24 -2.88 -3.88
CA THR A 119 -16.44 -4.27 -4.29
C THR A 119 -16.53 -5.15 -3.05
N ALA A 120 -17.28 -6.25 -3.12
CA ALA A 120 -17.40 -7.23 -2.04
C ALA A 120 -16.84 -8.58 -2.49
N GLU A 121 -16.12 -9.25 -1.59
CA GLU A 121 -15.54 -10.58 -1.81
C GLU A 121 -15.88 -11.48 -0.61
N MET A 122 -16.37 -12.70 -0.87
CA MET A 122 -16.69 -13.66 0.18
C MET A 122 -15.43 -14.40 0.65
N TYR A 123 -15.24 -14.47 1.96
CA TYR A 123 -14.25 -15.31 2.64
C TYR A 123 -14.96 -16.19 3.68
N ALA A 124 -14.31 -17.25 4.14
CA ALA A 124 -14.83 -18.04 5.25
C ALA A 124 -14.87 -17.16 6.52
N GLY A 125 -16.05 -16.99 7.11
CA GLY A 125 -16.25 -16.20 8.33
C GLY A 125 -16.46 -14.68 8.17
N PHE A 126 -16.28 -14.09 6.98
CA PHE A 126 -16.54 -12.66 6.75
C PHE A 126 -16.71 -12.30 5.27
N VAL A 127 -17.31 -11.14 5.02
CA VAL A 127 -17.35 -10.49 3.71
C VAL A 127 -16.37 -9.33 3.69
N ARG A 128 -15.42 -9.34 2.76
CA ARG A 128 -14.43 -8.28 2.58
C ARG A 128 -14.95 -7.22 1.62
N VAL A 129 -15.09 -5.99 2.09
CA VAL A 129 -15.46 -4.81 1.30
C VAL A 129 -14.21 -4.00 0.99
N LYS A 130 -13.81 -3.96 -0.29
CA LYS A 130 -12.73 -3.10 -0.79
C LYS A 130 -13.31 -1.79 -1.29
N PHE A 131 -12.59 -0.69 -1.09
CA PHE A 131 -13.05 0.62 -1.55
C PHE A 131 -11.93 1.53 -2.06
N THR A 132 -12.29 2.43 -2.97
CA THR A 132 -11.43 3.52 -3.44
C THR A 132 -12.03 4.86 -3.04
N LYS A 133 -11.26 5.70 -2.33
CA LYS A 133 -11.74 6.94 -1.73
C LYS A 133 -11.49 8.21 -2.55
N ASN A 134 -10.44 8.28 -3.38
CA ASN A 134 -10.07 9.38 -4.29
C ASN A 134 -10.64 10.79 -3.96
N GLY A 135 -9.86 11.61 -3.25
CA GLY A 135 -10.23 12.99 -2.93
C GLY A 135 -11.03 13.16 -1.63
N THR A 136 -11.25 12.08 -0.88
CA THR A 136 -11.91 12.07 0.43
C THR A 136 -11.00 11.46 1.51
N ASP A 137 -11.29 11.75 2.79
CA ASP A 137 -10.51 11.28 3.94
C ASP A 137 -10.75 9.78 4.23
N GLY A 138 -11.98 9.32 3.99
CA GLY A 138 -12.41 7.93 4.20
C GLY A 138 -13.78 7.66 3.58
N VAL A 139 -14.36 6.51 3.94
CA VAL A 139 -15.73 6.13 3.56
C VAL A 139 -16.53 5.68 4.77
N ASN A 140 -17.81 6.00 4.79
CA ASN A 140 -18.80 5.36 5.67
C ASN A 140 -19.38 4.15 4.93
N ILE A 141 -19.33 2.97 5.53
CA ILE A 141 -19.77 1.71 4.94
C ILE A 141 -21.07 1.28 5.61
N TYR A 142 -22.01 0.81 4.80
CA TYR A 142 -23.31 0.34 5.24
C TYR A 142 -23.63 -1.02 4.60
N HIS A 143 -24.41 -1.82 5.29
CA HIS A 143 -25.00 -3.04 4.74
C HIS A 143 -26.48 -3.18 5.11
N ARG A 144 -27.19 -4.06 4.43
CA ARG A 144 -28.55 -4.52 4.78
C ARG A 144 -28.81 -5.89 4.19
N GLN A 145 -29.79 -6.62 4.72
CA GLN A 145 -30.29 -7.78 4.00
C GLN A 145 -31.07 -7.33 2.76
N LYS A 146 -30.97 -8.11 1.68
CA LYS A 146 -31.59 -7.78 0.40
C LYS A 146 -33.10 -7.62 0.55
N GLY A 147 -33.61 -6.48 0.13
CA GLY A 147 -35.03 -6.12 0.23
C GLY A 147 -35.42 -5.36 1.50
N GLU A 148 -34.54 -5.24 2.49
CA GLU A 148 -34.77 -4.35 3.63
C GLU A 148 -34.68 -2.89 3.21
N VAL A 149 -35.42 -2.01 3.91
CA VAL A 149 -35.38 -0.57 3.62
C VAL A 149 -34.24 0.12 4.36
N THR A 150 -33.97 -0.33 5.59
CA THR A 150 -33.00 0.29 6.50
C THR A 150 -31.59 -0.20 6.20
N TRP A 151 -30.66 0.74 6.09
CA TRP A 151 -29.23 0.45 5.99
C TRP A 151 -28.59 0.56 7.37
N GLN A 152 -27.85 -0.47 7.78
CA GLN A 152 -27.10 -0.46 9.03
C GLN A 152 -25.70 0.09 8.77
N PHE A 153 -25.27 1.03 9.61
CA PHE A 153 -23.92 1.57 9.56
C PHE A 153 -22.94 0.58 10.16
N LEU A 154 -21.90 0.24 9.41
CA LEU A 154 -20.87 -0.69 9.82
C LEU A 154 -19.68 0.04 10.43
N ALA A 155 -19.05 0.92 9.65
CA ALA A 155 -17.85 1.62 10.05
C ALA A 155 -17.57 2.84 9.19
N ARG A 156 -16.76 3.75 9.76
CA ARG A 156 -16.02 4.76 9.02
C ARG A 156 -14.58 4.29 8.89
N ASP A 157 -14.14 4.03 7.66
CA ASP A 157 -12.79 3.57 7.39
C ASP A 157 -12.00 4.55 6.52
N THR A 158 -10.76 4.81 6.92
CA THR A 158 -9.83 5.67 6.18
C THR A 158 -8.89 4.88 5.27
N LYS A 159 -8.90 3.55 5.37
CA LYS A 159 -8.07 2.61 4.61
C LYS A 159 -8.87 1.36 4.24
N SER A 160 -8.78 0.93 2.99
CA SER A 160 -9.37 -0.33 2.51
C SER A 160 -8.43 -1.50 2.84
N PRO A 161 -8.95 -2.72 3.10
CA PRO A 161 -10.38 -3.12 3.11
C PRO A 161 -11.05 -3.02 4.50
N TYR A 162 -12.38 -3.15 4.50
CA TYR A 162 -13.21 -3.44 5.68
C TYR A 162 -13.67 -4.91 5.65
N ASP A 163 -13.68 -5.58 6.79
CA ASP A 163 -14.13 -6.98 6.91
C ASP A 163 -15.40 -7.06 7.76
N ASP A 164 -16.53 -7.35 7.11
CA ASP A 164 -17.85 -7.50 7.72
C ASP A 164 -18.05 -8.94 8.23
N HIS A 165 -18.10 -9.09 9.55
CA HIS A 165 -18.22 -10.39 10.21
C HIS A 165 -19.69 -10.70 10.52
N ILE A 166 -20.44 -11.08 9.49
CA ILE A 166 -21.87 -11.39 9.59
C ILE A 166 -22.07 -12.67 10.41
N VAL A 167 -22.99 -12.61 11.37
CA VAL A 167 -23.54 -13.78 12.06
C VAL A 167 -24.88 -14.13 11.42
N LEU A 168 -24.96 -15.30 10.77
CA LEU A 168 -26.20 -15.78 10.15
C LEU A 168 -27.30 -15.93 11.20
N ALA A 169 -28.51 -15.48 10.88
CA ALA A 169 -29.69 -15.62 11.74
C ALA A 169 -30.07 -17.10 11.93
N THR A 170 -29.88 -17.93 10.89
CA THR A 170 -30.04 -19.38 10.96
C THR A 170 -28.78 -20.06 10.44
N ALA A 171 -28.13 -20.88 11.27
CA ALA A 171 -26.89 -21.55 10.91
C ALA A 171 -27.07 -22.45 9.67
N GLY A 172 -26.15 -22.30 8.70
CA GLY A 172 -26.15 -23.07 7.46
C GLY A 172 -27.15 -22.62 6.39
N ILE A 173 -27.91 -21.55 6.64
CA ILE A 173 -28.80 -20.95 5.65
C ILE A 173 -28.13 -19.68 5.09
N PRO A 174 -27.77 -19.65 3.79
CA PRO A 174 -27.17 -18.47 3.20
C PRO A 174 -28.11 -17.26 3.21
N GLU A 175 -27.54 -16.08 3.46
CA GLU A 175 -28.23 -14.80 3.46
C GLU A 175 -27.74 -13.91 2.33
N HIS A 176 -28.64 -13.10 1.78
CA HIS A 176 -28.32 -12.19 0.70
C HIS A 176 -28.17 -10.77 1.27
N TRP A 177 -26.97 -10.21 1.11
CA TRP A 177 -26.59 -8.90 1.64
C TRP A 177 -26.32 -7.90 0.53
N GLU A 178 -26.62 -6.65 0.81
CA GLU A 178 -26.34 -5.50 -0.05
C GLU A 178 -25.42 -4.53 0.70
N TYR A 179 -24.42 -4.00 0.01
CA TYR A 179 -23.45 -3.04 0.53
C TYR A 179 -23.51 -1.72 -0.23
N ARG A 180 -23.31 -0.61 0.48
CA ARG A 180 -23.07 0.71 -0.10
C ARG A 180 -22.10 1.52 0.75
N ALA A 181 -21.50 2.55 0.17
CA ALA A 181 -20.65 3.48 0.89
C ALA A 181 -20.85 4.94 0.49
N PHE A 182 -20.50 5.85 1.39
CA PHE A 182 -20.46 7.30 1.16
C PHE A 182 -19.06 7.84 1.44
N GLY A 183 -18.67 8.95 0.80
CA GLY A 183 -17.41 9.62 1.09
C GLY A 183 -17.42 10.33 2.43
N VAL A 184 -16.25 10.58 3.00
CA VAL A 184 -16.08 11.38 4.23
C VAL A 184 -15.03 12.45 4.03
N ILE A 185 -15.34 13.69 4.38
CA ILE A 185 -14.39 14.81 4.45
C ILE A 185 -14.63 15.58 5.75
N ASN A 186 -13.57 15.84 6.52
CA ASN A 186 -13.65 16.57 7.80
C ASN A 186 -14.75 16.02 8.72
N ASP A 187 -14.77 14.69 8.87
CA ASP A 187 -15.76 13.93 9.64
C ASP A 187 -17.22 14.01 9.17
N LEU A 188 -17.50 14.69 8.06
CA LEU A 188 -18.82 14.78 7.46
C LEU A 188 -18.98 13.76 6.33
N GLU A 189 -20.11 13.07 6.30
CA GLU A 189 -20.52 12.26 5.15
C GLU A 189 -20.89 13.16 3.98
N ILE A 190 -20.37 12.85 2.78
CA ILE A 190 -20.57 13.66 1.57
C ILE A 190 -20.96 12.81 0.37
N GLY A 191 -21.49 13.48 -0.64
CA GLY A 191 -21.76 12.92 -1.94
C GLY A 191 -22.99 12.01 -1.99
N GLN A 192 -22.96 11.10 -2.95
CA GLN A 192 -24.02 10.16 -3.25
C GLN A 192 -23.61 8.75 -2.77
N PRO A 193 -24.58 7.86 -2.50
CA PRO A 193 -24.27 6.47 -2.23
C PRO A 193 -23.50 5.87 -3.42
N SER A 194 -22.56 4.97 -3.13
CA SER A 194 -21.96 4.11 -4.14
C SER A 194 -23.03 3.32 -4.89
N ASP A 195 -22.63 2.70 -6.01
CA ASP A 195 -23.44 1.62 -6.56
C ASP A 195 -23.60 0.51 -5.51
N ILE A 196 -24.78 -0.12 -5.47
CA ILE A 196 -25.06 -1.23 -4.56
C ILE A 196 -24.30 -2.45 -5.05
N VAL A 197 -23.55 -3.07 -4.15
CA VAL A 197 -22.92 -4.36 -4.39
C VAL A 197 -23.66 -5.43 -3.61
N GLU A 198 -24.08 -6.47 -4.31
CA GLU A 198 -24.80 -7.60 -3.72
C GLU A 198 -23.84 -8.78 -3.45
N MET A 199 -24.10 -9.54 -2.39
CA MET A 199 -23.34 -10.73 -2.02
C MET A 199 -24.25 -11.76 -1.34
N VAL A 200 -24.11 -13.04 -1.68
CA VAL A 200 -24.73 -14.13 -0.93
C VAL A 200 -23.68 -14.73 -0.01
N TYR A 201 -23.95 -14.72 1.30
CA TYR A 201 -23.03 -15.18 2.33
C TYR A 201 -23.57 -16.45 3.01
N GLY A 202 -22.77 -17.52 3.00
CA GLY A 202 -23.16 -18.84 3.50
C GLY A 202 -22.54 -19.25 4.84
N GLY A 203 -21.68 -18.41 5.43
CA GLY A 203 -20.82 -18.76 6.58
C GLY A 203 -19.39 -19.12 6.19
#